data_AF-K5W6R6-F1
#
_entry.id   AF-K5W6R6-F1
#
_cell.length_a   1.000
_cell.length_b   1.000
_cell.length_c   1.000
_cell.angle_alpha   90.00
_cell.angle_beta   90.00
_cell.angle_gamma   90.00
#
_symmetry.space_group_name_H-M   'P 1'
#
loop_
_entity.id
_entity.type
_entity.pdbx_description
1 polymer ?
#
loop_
_entity_poly.entity_id
_entity_poly.type
_entity_poly.pdbx_seq_one_letter_code
_entity_poly.pdbx_strand_id
1 'polypeptide(L)'
;MPVQSPTQLVEEFKKSGEFDRLRRELLDEFRNGDGLAPMVARVEDIVRKKLHYDSKLLFGPEATAQRELLQELDRYPVVERAVTDLPSFSDPSFSAALQENLSQLLKETCSGDAVEVDSGNVATAGTMIERPTLKSLQTQTSTLDGSTTPLKEDEFNTRSVHFDDHDSDSDSAMQESPVSERGTIEINNVQLAQVP
;
A
#
# COMPACT_ATOMS: atom_id res chain seq x y z
N MET A 1 4.32 -15.68 33.87
CA MET A 1 2.84 -15.68 33.94
C MET A 1 2.36 -16.83 33.07
N PRO A 2 1.67 -17.84 33.61
CA PRO A 2 1.10 -18.89 32.78
C PRO A 2 0.01 -18.30 31.87
N VAL A 3 0.00 -18.70 30.61
CA VAL A 3 -0.99 -18.27 29.62
C VAL A 3 -2.33 -18.95 29.95
N GLN A 4 -3.34 -18.17 30.32
CA GLN A 4 -4.67 -18.66 30.75
C GLN A 4 -5.77 -18.40 29.71
N SER A 5 -5.50 -17.57 28.70
CA SER A 5 -6.47 -17.25 27.64
C SER A 5 -5.84 -17.21 26.25
N PRO A 6 -6.61 -17.46 25.16
CA PRO A 6 -6.11 -17.33 23.80
C PRO A 6 -5.56 -15.92 23.49
N THR A 7 -6.14 -14.88 24.09
CA THR A 7 -5.66 -13.50 23.93
C THR A 7 -4.27 -13.32 24.53
N GLN A 8 -4.02 -13.90 25.71
CA GLN A 8 -2.70 -13.86 26.34
C GLN A 8 -1.66 -14.61 25.50
N LEU A 9 -2.03 -15.72 24.86
CA LEU A 9 -1.11 -16.45 23.97
C LEU A 9 -0.65 -15.57 22.80
N VAL A 10 -1.58 -14.83 22.19
CA VAL A 10 -1.27 -13.91 21.09
C VAL A 10 -0.39 -12.76 21.57
N GLU A 11 -0.64 -12.22 22.77
CA GLU A 11 0.19 -11.17 23.35
C GLU A 11 1.61 -11.64 23.64
N GLU A 12 1.78 -12.80 24.26
CA GLU A 12 3.10 -13.39 24.51
C GLU A 12 3.81 -13.75 23.20
N PHE A 13 3.09 -14.24 22.19
CA PHE A 13 3.64 -14.50 20.86
C PHE A 13 4.14 -13.20 20.20
N LYS A 14 3.39 -12.11 20.31
CA LYS A 14 3.84 -10.79 19.84
C LYS A 14 5.07 -10.30 20.61
N LYS A 15 5.11 -10.47 21.93
CA LYS A 15 6.25 -10.08 22.77
C LYS A 15 7.51 -10.90 22.48
N SER A 16 7.37 -12.16 22.08
CA SER A 16 8.50 -13.03 21.73
C SER A 16 9.30 -12.55 20.51
N GLY A 17 8.71 -11.69 19.67
CA GLY A 17 9.31 -11.22 18.42
C GLY A 17 9.13 -12.18 17.23
N GLU A 18 8.65 -13.41 17.45
CA GLU A 18 8.35 -14.36 16.38
C GLU A 18 7.26 -13.85 15.43
N PHE A 19 6.28 -13.09 15.93
CA PHE A 19 5.29 -12.42 15.10
C PHE A 19 5.94 -11.46 14.07
N ASP A 20 6.89 -10.63 14.52
CA ASP A 20 7.56 -9.66 13.65
C ASP A 20 8.58 -10.31 12.72
N ARG A 21 9.19 -11.43 13.14
CA ARG A 21 10.00 -12.28 12.27
C ARG A 21 9.14 -12.86 11.15
N LEU A 22 8.04 -13.52 11.49
CA LEU A 22 7.09 -14.11 10.53
C LEU A 22 6.53 -13.07 9.56
N ARG A 23 6.16 -11.89 10.07
CA ARG A 23 5.69 -10.78 9.24
C ARG A 23 6.72 -10.34 8.21
N ARG A 24 8.00 -10.24 8.60
CA ARG A 24 9.09 -9.86 7.69
C ARG A 24 9.33 -10.93 6.64
N GLU A 25 9.37 -12.20 7.06
CA GLU A 25 9.54 -13.34 6.16
C GLU A 25 8.44 -13.40 5.10
N LEU A 26 7.17 -13.29 5.51
CA LEU A 26 6.03 -13.26 4.58
C LEU A 26 6.09 -12.05 3.63
N LEU A 27 6.52 -10.88 4.12
CA LEU A 27 6.66 -9.69 3.29
C LEU A 27 7.80 -9.86 2.27
N ASP A 28 8.92 -10.44 2.69
CA ASP A 28 10.06 -10.70 1.82
C ASP A 28 9.73 -11.76 0.77
N GLU A 29 9.02 -12.83 1.16
CA GLU A 29 8.51 -13.83 0.23
C GLU A 29 7.52 -13.20 -0.76
N PHE A 30 6.59 -12.38 -0.30
CA PHE A 30 5.64 -11.70 -1.18
C PHE A 30 6.33 -10.82 -2.22
N ARG A 31 7.37 -10.07 -1.80
CA ARG A 31 8.09 -9.14 -2.67
C ARG A 31 9.01 -9.83 -3.67
N ASN A 32 9.61 -10.94 -3.27
CA ASN A 32 10.55 -11.70 -4.11
C ASN A 32 9.89 -12.84 -4.88
N GLY A 33 8.67 -13.23 -4.50
CA GLY A 33 7.90 -14.29 -5.14
C GLY A 33 6.98 -13.79 -6.26
N ASP A 34 6.16 -14.72 -6.76
CA ASP A 34 5.29 -14.49 -7.92
C ASP A 34 4.03 -13.67 -7.62
N GLY A 35 3.79 -13.29 -6.35
CA GLY A 35 2.58 -12.60 -5.92
C GLY A 35 2.53 -11.09 -6.25
N LEU A 36 3.69 -10.43 -6.32
CA LEU A 36 3.75 -8.98 -6.52
C LEU A 36 3.34 -8.56 -7.94
N ALA A 37 3.84 -9.25 -8.97
CA ALA A 37 3.53 -8.95 -10.37
C ALA A 37 2.01 -8.97 -10.69
N PRO A 38 1.23 -10.02 -10.33
CA PRO A 38 -0.22 -10.01 -10.55
C PRO A 38 -0.95 -8.99 -9.67
N MET A 39 -0.42 -8.65 -8.48
CA MET A 39 -0.97 -7.54 -7.70
C MET A 39 -0.84 -6.21 -8.44
N VAL A 40 0.37 -5.89 -8.94
CA VAL A 40 0.63 -4.66 -9.71
C VAL A 40 -0.21 -4.62 -10.98
N ALA A 41 -0.30 -5.71 -11.74
CA ALA A 41 -1.14 -5.79 -12.93
C ALA A 41 -2.62 -5.47 -12.63
N ARG A 42 -3.16 -5.98 -11.50
CA ARG A 42 -4.52 -5.66 -11.06
C ARG A 42 -4.69 -4.18 -10.71
N VAL A 43 -3.72 -3.58 -10.03
CA VAL A 43 -3.71 -2.14 -9.72
C VAL A 43 -3.70 -1.31 -11.01
N GLU A 44 -2.82 -1.64 -11.96
CA GLU A 44 -2.75 -0.97 -13.26
C GLU A 44 -4.06 -1.07 -14.04
N ASP A 45 -4.70 -2.24 -14.03
CA ASP A 45 -6.00 -2.43 -14.68
C ASP A 45 -7.10 -1.57 -14.05
N ILE A 46 -7.13 -1.44 -12.73
CA ILE A 46 -8.09 -0.59 -12.01
C ILE A 46 -7.86 0.88 -12.37
N VAL A 47 -6.60 1.33 -12.33
CA VAL A 47 -6.22 2.70 -12.70
C VAL A 47 -6.59 2.99 -14.15
N ARG A 48 -6.27 2.08 -15.08
CA ARG A 48 -6.58 2.23 -16.51
C ARG A 48 -8.08 2.31 -16.74
N LYS A 49 -8.88 1.48 -16.06
CA LYS A 49 -10.35 1.53 -16.11
C LYS A 49 -10.85 2.87 -15.58
N LYS A 50 -10.37 3.32 -14.42
CA LYS A 50 -10.80 4.60 -13.82
C LYS A 50 -10.50 5.78 -14.73
N LEU A 51 -9.31 5.84 -15.32
CA LEU A 51 -8.92 6.89 -16.27
C LEU A 51 -9.71 6.84 -17.58
N HIS A 52 -10.07 5.64 -18.05
CA HIS A 52 -10.94 5.48 -19.22
C HIS A 52 -12.36 5.99 -18.95
N TYR A 53 -12.91 5.74 -17.75
CA TYR A 53 -14.25 6.21 -17.37
C TYR A 53 -14.27 7.71 -17.02
N ASP A 54 -13.21 8.24 -16.43
CA ASP A 54 -13.11 9.63 -16.01
C ASP A 54 -11.87 10.30 -16.60
N SER A 55 -11.96 10.61 -17.89
CA SER A 55 -10.88 11.27 -18.63
C SER A 55 -10.53 12.66 -18.10
N LYS A 56 -11.40 13.28 -17.29
CA LYS A 56 -11.12 14.58 -16.65
C LYS A 56 -9.99 14.47 -15.63
N LEU A 57 -9.75 13.28 -15.07
CA LEU A 57 -8.63 13.03 -14.17
C LEU A 57 -7.27 13.21 -14.84
N LEU A 58 -7.20 13.07 -16.17
CA LEU A 58 -5.97 13.30 -16.94
C LEU A 58 -5.61 14.78 -17.07
N PHE A 59 -6.61 15.66 -17.00
CA PHE A 59 -6.44 17.11 -17.20
C PHE A 59 -6.58 17.91 -15.90
N GLY A 60 -6.98 17.26 -14.81
CA GLY A 60 -7.17 17.88 -13.50
C GLY A 60 -5.86 18.04 -12.71
N PRO A 61 -5.91 18.72 -11.56
CA PRO A 61 -4.78 18.80 -10.65
C PRO A 61 -4.36 17.40 -10.17
N GLU A 62 -3.06 17.11 -10.18
CA GLU A 62 -2.46 15.81 -9.80
C GLU A 62 -2.96 15.31 -8.43
N ALA A 63 -3.05 16.20 -7.45
CA ALA A 63 -3.53 15.87 -6.11
C ALA A 63 -4.99 15.34 -6.09
N THR A 64 -5.82 15.77 -7.04
CA THR A 64 -7.19 15.28 -7.18
C THR A 64 -7.21 13.92 -7.84
N ALA A 65 -6.43 13.74 -8.93
CA ALA A 65 -6.29 12.46 -9.61
C ALA A 65 -5.76 11.38 -8.68
N GLN A 66 -4.69 11.66 -7.92
CA GLN A 66 -4.13 10.71 -6.96
C GLN A 66 -5.14 10.31 -5.89
N ARG A 67 -5.89 11.27 -5.34
CA ARG A 67 -6.92 11.00 -4.32
C ARG A 67 -8.03 10.10 -4.87
N GLU A 68 -8.54 10.40 -6.06
CA GLU A 68 -9.59 9.62 -6.71
C GLU A 68 -9.13 8.21 -7.07
N LEU A 69 -7.89 8.07 -7.55
CA LEU A 69 -7.30 6.76 -7.84
C LEU A 69 -7.09 5.93 -6.57
N LEU A 70 -6.59 6.53 -5.49
CA LEU A 70 -6.45 5.84 -4.20
C LEU A 70 -7.81 5.41 -3.64
N GLN A 71 -8.81 6.30 -3.70
CA GLN A 71 -10.17 5.95 -3.27
C GLN A 71 -10.78 4.82 -4.11
N GLU A 72 -10.48 4.79 -5.40
CA GLU A 72 -10.91 3.70 -6.27
C GLU A 72 -10.21 2.38 -5.91
N LEU A 73 -8.90 2.41 -5.63
CA LEU A 73 -8.15 1.23 -5.19
C LEU A 73 -8.69 0.66 -3.87
N ASP A 74 -9.04 1.52 -2.91
CA ASP A 74 -9.63 1.11 -1.62
C ASP A 74 -10.97 0.35 -1.77
N ARG A 75 -11.66 0.45 -2.91
CA ARG A 75 -12.90 -0.30 -3.17
C ARG A 75 -12.66 -1.75 -3.54
N TYR A 76 -11.45 -2.10 -3.97
CA TYR A 76 -11.10 -3.44 -4.38
C TYR A 76 -10.21 -4.09 -3.31
N PRO A 77 -10.52 -5.30 -2.84
CA PRO A 77 -9.66 -6.00 -1.88
C PRO A 77 -8.44 -6.61 -2.58
N VAL A 78 -7.61 -5.77 -3.23
CA VAL A 78 -6.50 -6.19 -4.08
C VAL A 78 -5.39 -6.82 -3.23
N VAL A 79 -5.11 -6.22 -2.08
CA VAL A 79 -4.07 -6.69 -1.17
C VAL A 79 -4.50 -8.00 -0.51
N GLU A 80 -5.72 -8.09 -0.01
CA GLU A 80 -6.25 -9.29 0.64
C GLU A 80 -6.23 -10.47 -0.32
N ARG A 81 -6.64 -10.25 -1.59
CA ARG A 81 -6.56 -11.27 -2.63
C ARG A 81 -5.13 -11.68 -2.92
N ALA A 82 -4.22 -10.72 -3.08
CA ALA A 82 -2.82 -11.02 -3.31
C ALA A 82 -2.21 -11.84 -2.16
N VAL A 83 -2.57 -11.52 -0.92
CA VAL A 83 -2.11 -12.25 0.28
C VAL A 83 -2.71 -13.65 0.37
N THR A 84 -3.99 -13.84 0.02
CA THR A 84 -4.60 -15.18 0.01
C THR A 84 -4.05 -16.08 -1.09
N ASP A 85 -3.51 -15.49 -2.15
CA ASP A 85 -2.91 -16.22 -3.27
C ASP A 85 -1.46 -16.69 -2.95
N LEU A 86 -0.88 -16.37 -1.78
CA LEU A 86 0.46 -16.82 -1.42
C LEU A 86 0.51 -18.33 -1.18
N PRO A 87 1.48 -19.05 -1.79
CA PRO A 87 1.61 -20.49 -1.64
C PRO A 87 2.00 -20.91 -0.22
N SER A 88 2.71 -20.07 0.55
CA SER A 88 3.15 -20.37 1.91
C SER A 88 2.00 -20.59 2.89
N PHE A 89 0.82 -20.00 2.68
CA PHE A 89 -0.36 -20.30 3.49
C PHE A 89 -1.00 -21.65 3.17
N SER A 90 -0.73 -22.20 1.97
CA SER A 90 -1.18 -23.53 1.57
C SER A 90 -0.20 -24.64 1.97
N ASP A 91 1.03 -24.28 2.36
CA ASP A 91 2.04 -25.24 2.77
C ASP A 91 1.76 -25.76 4.20
N PRO A 92 1.54 -27.07 4.41
CA PRO A 92 1.39 -27.62 5.75
C PRO A 92 2.64 -27.39 6.63
N SER A 93 3.84 -27.27 6.03
CA SER A 93 5.08 -27.04 6.76
C SER A 93 5.06 -25.70 7.53
N PHE A 94 4.48 -24.67 6.93
CA PHE A 94 4.28 -23.36 7.54
C PHE A 94 3.43 -23.45 8.82
N SER A 95 2.29 -24.15 8.73
CA SER A 95 1.40 -24.33 9.87
C SER A 95 2.04 -25.17 10.98
N ALA A 96 2.86 -26.16 10.62
CA ALA A 96 3.59 -26.99 11.57
C ALA A 96 4.66 -26.18 12.32
N ALA A 97 5.43 -25.35 11.61
CA ALA A 97 6.42 -24.46 12.21
C ALA A 97 5.76 -23.45 13.17
N LEU A 98 4.62 -22.88 12.79
CA LEU A 98 3.85 -21.99 13.66
C LEU A 98 3.36 -22.72 14.93
N GLN A 99 2.84 -23.93 14.79
CA GLN A 99 2.42 -24.75 15.92
C GLN A 99 3.59 -25.12 16.84
N GLU A 100 4.75 -25.43 16.28
CA GLU A 100 5.97 -25.71 17.05
C GLU A 100 6.37 -24.51 17.89
N ASN A 101 6.46 -23.32 17.29
CA ASN A 101 6.78 -22.07 17.98
C ASN A 101 5.79 -21.74 19.11
N LEU A 102 4.48 -21.90 18.85
CA LEU A 102 3.45 -21.70 19.87
C LEU A 102 3.54 -22.73 21.00
N SER A 103 3.84 -23.99 20.68
CA SER A 103 4.01 -25.04 21.67
C SER A 103 5.25 -24.81 22.54
N GLN A 104 6.33 -24.29 21.96
CA GLN A 104 7.54 -23.91 22.67
C GLN A 104 7.26 -22.76 23.63
N LEU A 105 6.59 -21.71 23.17
CA LEU A 105 6.20 -20.58 24.00
C LEU A 105 5.33 -21.03 25.19
N LEU A 106 4.35 -21.91 24.96
CA LEU A 106 3.54 -22.48 26.03
C LEU A 106 4.36 -23.28 27.04
N LYS A 107 5.33 -24.10 26.58
CA LYS A 107 6.22 -24.84 27.48
C LYS A 107 7.07 -23.90 28.31
N GLU A 108 7.68 -22.88 27.70
CA GLU A 108 8.51 -21.89 28.38
C GLU A 108 7.72 -21.14 29.47
N THR A 109 6.48 -20.73 29.17
CA THR A 109 5.61 -20.08 30.17
C THR A 109 5.11 -21.02 31.28
N CYS A 110 5.02 -22.33 31.03
CA CYS A 110 4.66 -23.32 32.04
C CYS A 110 5.84 -23.84 32.87
N SER A 111 7.08 -23.82 32.34
CA SER A 111 8.28 -24.26 33.07
C SER A 111 8.90 -23.16 33.94
N GLY A 112 8.46 -21.91 33.78
CA GLY A 112 8.97 -20.76 34.52
C GLY A 112 8.18 -20.43 35.79
N ASP A 113 8.23 -21.30 36.79
CA ASP A 113 7.93 -20.95 38.18
C ASP A 113 8.84 -21.72 39.14
N ALA A 114 10.06 -21.20 39.33
CA ALA A 114 10.90 -21.39 40.52
C ALA A 114 12.10 -20.42 40.47
N VAL A 115 11.87 -19.12 40.27
CA VAL A 115 12.87 -18.10 40.66
C VAL A 115 12.14 -16.94 41.32
N GLU A 116 12.14 -17.02 42.65
CA GLU A 116 11.87 -15.94 43.59
C GLU A 116 12.87 -14.79 43.33
N VAL A 117 12.40 -13.61 42.92
CA VAL A 117 13.14 -12.35 43.12
C VAL A 117 12.17 -11.27 43.56
N ASP A 118 12.16 -11.11 44.88
CA ASP A 118 12.24 -9.89 45.66
C ASP A 118 11.55 -8.62 45.14
N SER A 119 10.63 -8.15 45.98
CA SER A 119 9.89 -6.91 45.86
C SER A 119 10.81 -5.71 46.17
N GLY A 120 11.42 -5.14 45.13
CA GLY A 120 12.28 -3.95 45.21
C GLY A 120 11.78 -2.79 44.34
N ASN A 121 10.81 -2.05 44.86
CA ASN A 121 10.37 -0.69 44.52
C ASN A 121 11.30 0.16 43.59
N VAL A 122 10.85 0.48 42.35
CA VAL A 122 11.29 1.68 41.62
C VAL A 122 10.08 2.33 40.95
N ALA A 123 9.64 3.45 41.52
CA ALA A 123 8.81 4.43 40.86
C ALA A 123 9.64 5.13 39.76
N THR A 124 9.20 5.12 38.51
CA THR A 124 9.61 6.13 37.51
C THR A 124 8.55 6.27 36.41
N ALA A 125 7.97 7.47 36.37
CA ALA A 125 7.36 8.20 35.25
C ALA A 125 6.39 7.47 34.30
N GLY A 126 5.15 7.97 34.30
CA GLY A 126 4.15 7.65 33.29
C GLY A 126 4.56 8.08 31.90
N THR A 127 4.46 7.14 30.97
CA THR A 127 4.47 7.41 29.54
C THR A 127 3.08 7.09 28.99
N MET A 128 2.31 8.15 28.81
CA MET A 128 1.07 8.19 28.04
C MET A 128 1.39 7.73 26.61
N ILE A 129 1.00 6.51 26.23
CA ILE A 129 0.95 6.12 24.81
C ILE A 129 -0.43 6.49 24.31
N GLU A 130 -0.51 7.71 23.78
CA GLU A 130 -1.64 8.21 23.03
C GLU A 130 -1.73 7.43 21.71
N ARG A 131 -2.92 6.94 21.39
CA ARG A 131 -3.24 6.36 20.08
C ARG A 131 -3.07 7.44 19.00
N PRO A 132 -2.27 7.24 17.94
CA PRO A 132 -2.36 8.11 16.77
C PRO A 132 -3.68 7.81 16.06
N THR A 133 -4.66 8.69 16.25
CA THR A 133 -5.82 8.78 15.35
C THR A 133 -5.36 9.53 14.10
N LEU A 134 -5.56 8.92 12.94
CA LEU A 134 -5.31 9.49 11.62
C LEU A 134 -6.28 10.64 11.32
N LYS A 135 -6.06 11.80 11.94
CA LYS A 135 -6.65 13.09 11.54
C LYS A 135 -5.73 14.23 11.96
N SER A 136 -4.74 14.56 11.14
CA SER A 136 -4.20 15.92 10.97
C SER A 136 -2.90 15.85 10.17
N LEU A 137 -3.01 15.88 8.84
CA LEU A 137 -2.00 16.56 8.03
C LEU A 137 -2.67 17.84 7.54
N GLN A 138 -2.62 18.86 8.38
CA GLN A 138 -2.98 20.22 8.00
C GLN A 138 -1.78 21.12 8.31
N THR A 139 -1.11 21.52 7.22
CA THR A 139 -0.28 22.74 7.08
C THR A 139 0.73 23.06 8.17
N GLN A 140 2.00 22.76 7.89
CA GLN A 140 3.12 23.57 8.38
C GLN A 140 3.69 24.36 7.20
N THR A 141 3.23 25.61 7.05
CA THR A 141 3.98 26.65 6.36
C THR A 141 4.74 27.43 7.43
N SER A 142 6.06 27.43 7.29
CA SER A 142 7.03 28.06 8.17
C SER A 142 6.72 29.54 8.41
N THR A 143 6.56 29.89 9.69
CA THR A 143 6.71 31.24 10.22
C THR A 143 8.18 31.64 10.18
N LEU A 144 8.48 32.66 9.36
CA LEU A 144 9.73 33.40 9.39
C LEU A 144 9.39 34.80 9.90
N ASP A 145 9.93 35.13 11.07
CA ASP A 145 9.86 36.44 11.71
C ASP A 145 10.46 37.52 10.81
N GLY A 146 9.78 38.66 10.72
CA GLY A 146 10.21 39.77 9.88
C GLY A 146 9.42 41.05 10.16
N SER A 147 9.63 41.62 11.34
CA SER A 147 9.54 43.04 11.72
C SER A 147 8.74 44.01 10.83
N THR A 148 7.64 44.50 11.41
CA THR A 148 6.81 45.62 10.97
C THR A 148 7.59 46.93 10.81
N THR A 149 7.49 47.56 9.65
CA THR A 149 7.62 49.02 9.49
C THR A 149 6.45 49.55 8.65
N PRO A 150 5.77 50.63 9.07
CA PRO A 150 4.63 51.18 8.34
C PRO A 150 5.09 52.30 7.41
N LEU A 151 4.93 52.12 6.10
CA LEU A 151 5.11 53.21 5.13
C LEU A 151 4.01 53.22 4.09
N LYS A 152 3.17 54.25 4.23
CA LYS A 152 2.62 55.15 3.21
C LYS A 152 1.99 54.53 1.97
N GLU A 153 0.67 54.72 1.91
CA GLU A 153 -0.12 54.93 0.71
C GLU A 153 0.63 55.85 -0.26
N ASP A 154 0.86 55.40 -1.49
CA ASP A 154 0.91 56.25 -2.67
C ASP A 154 0.68 55.41 -3.95
N GLU A 155 -0.32 55.85 -4.70
CA GLU A 155 -0.40 55.93 -6.16
C GLU A 155 -0.39 54.65 -7.04
N PHE A 156 -1.60 54.38 -7.57
CA PHE A 156 -1.90 54.11 -8.98
C PHE A 156 -0.73 53.80 -9.92
N ASN A 157 -0.71 52.58 -10.48
CA ASN A 157 -0.31 52.42 -11.88
C ASN A 157 -1.01 51.21 -12.55
N THR A 158 -2.05 51.51 -13.32
CA THR A 158 -2.69 50.61 -14.27
C THR A 158 -1.72 50.30 -15.41
N ARG A 159 -1.17 49.09 -15.45
CA ARG A 159 -0.44 48.59 -16.62
C ARG A 159 -1.30 47.60 -17.38
N SER A 160 -2.00 48.10 -18.40
CA SER A 160 -2.57 47.29 -19.47
C SER A 160 -1.46 46.42 -20.07
N VAL A 161 -1.64 45.11 -20.02
CA VAL A 161 -0.80 44.18 -20.77
C VAL A 161 -1.55 43.84 -22.05
N HIS A 162 -1.02 44.37 -23.14
CA HIS A 162 -1.40 44.06 -24.51
C HIS A 162 -1.04 42.60 -24.78
N PHE A 163 -2.04 41.77 -25.08
CA PHE A 163 -1.84 40.41 -25.56
C PHE A 163 -1.93 40.48 -27.09
N ASP A 164 -0.77 40.38 -27.74
CA ASP A 164 -0.69 40.21 -29.19
C ASP A 164 -1.24 38.82 -29.57
N ASP A 165 -2.23 38.84 -30.46
CA ASP A 165 -2.77 37.68 -31.15
C ASP A 165 -1.65 37.00 -31.96
N HIS A 166 -1.28 35.78 -31.55
CA HIS A 166 -0.46 34.89 -32.37
C HIS A 166 -1.38 33.87 -33.04
N ASP A 167 -1.86 34.24 -34.24
CA ASP A 167 -2.31 33.29 -35.25
C ASP A 167 -1.13 32.38 -35.61
N SER A 168 -1.17 31.12 -35.15
CA SER A 168 -0.29 30.07 -35.65
C SER A 168 -1.15 29.01 -36.30
N ASP A 169 -1.06 29.00 -37.61
CA ASP A 169 -1.79 28.17 -38.54
C ASP A 169 -1.74 26.68 -38.17
N SER A 170 -2.94 26.11 -38.23
CA SER A 170 -3.17 24.68 -38.29
C SER A 170 -2.69 24.15 -39.64
N ASP A 171 -1.65 23.32 -39.67
CA ASP A 171 -1.38 22.47 -40.83
C ASP A 171 -1.54 20.99 -40.44
N SER A 172 -2.70 20.47 -40.84
CA SER A 172 -3.11 19.08 -40.67
C SER A 172 -2.59 18.26 -41.86
N ALA A 173 -1.48 17.55 -41.69
CA ALA A 173 -1.06 16.52 -42.64
C ALA A 173 -1.43 15.14 -42.09
N MET A 174 -2.53 14.59 -42.61
CA MET A 174 -2.91 13.20 -42.41
C MET A 174 -1.85 12.26 -43.00
N GLN A 175 -1.32 11.35 -42.19
CA GLN A 175 -0.62 10.17 -42.67
C GLN A 175 -1.51 8.95 -42.43
N GLU A 176 -2.25 8.59 -43.47
CA GLU A 176 -2.90 7.29 -43.59
C GLU A 176 -1.81 6.20 -43.62
N SER A 177 -1.83 5.30 -42.65
CA SER A 177 -1.01 4.09 -42.68
C SER A 177 -1.80 2.93 -43.30
N PRO A 178 -1.18 2.13 -44.18
CA PRO A 178 -1.85 1.09 -44.94
C PRO A 178 -2.27 -0.10 -44.09
N VAL A 179 -3.44 -0.63 -44.45
CA VAL A 179 -4.06 -1.88 -44.02
C VAL A 179 -3.11 -3.06 -44.22
N SER A 180 -2.69 -3.71 -43.13
CA SER A 180 -2.06 -5.03 -43.19
C SER A 180 -3.12 -6.12 -43.34
N GLU A 181 -3.06 -6.78 -44.49
CA GLU A 181 -3.82 -7.95 -44.90
C GLU A 181 -3.62 -9.18 -44.00
N ARG A 182 -4.74 -9.85 -43.74
CA ARG A 182 -4.95 -11.31 -43.74
C ARG A 182 -3.80 -12.22 -43.26
N GLY A 183 -3.90 -12.67 -42.02
CA GLY A 183 -3.35 -13.94 -41.55
C GLY A 183 -4.46 -14.97 -41.34
N THR A 184 -4.53 -15.96 -42.23
CA THR A 184 -5.40 -17.15 -42.14
C THR A 184 -5.02 -18.00 -40.93
N ILE A 185 -5.98 -18.36 -40.07
CA ILE A 185 -5.78 -19.32 -38.97
C ILE A 185 -6.18 -20.71 -39.48
N GLU A 186 -5.20 -21.57 -39.73
CA GLU A 186 -5.41 -23.02 -39.89
C GLU A 186 -5.70 -23.64 -38.50
N ILE A 187 -6.89 -24.21 -38.38
CA ILE A 187 -7.30 -25.00 -37.20
C ILE A 187 -6.87 -26.45 -37.48
N ASN A 188 -5.75 -26.87 -36.90
CA ASN A 188 -5.39 -28.29 -36.88
C ASN A 188 -6.04 -28.98 -35.68
N ASN A 189 -7.00 -29.83 -36.01
CA ASN A 189 -7.77 -30.68 -35.14
C ASN A 189 -7.12 -32.08 -35.13
N VAL A 190 -6.53 -32.51 -34.01
CA VAL A 190 -6.04 -33.88 -33.79
C VAL A 190 -6.35 -34.24 -32.33
N GLN A 191 -7.49 -34.87 -32.03
CA GLN A 191 -7.77 -36.31 -32.06
C GLN A 191 -6.89 -37.12 -31.09
N LEU A 192 -7.37 -37.32 -29.86
CA LEU A 192 -8.01 -38.55 -29.35
C LEU A 192 -7.09 -39.78 -29.38
N ALA A 193 -6.56 -40.15 -28.21
CA ALA A 193 -6.17 -41.52 -27.90
C ALA A 193 -6.30 -41.78 -26.39
N GLN A 194 -7.44 -42.36 -26.01
CA GLN A 194 -7.57 -43.19 -24.82
C GLN A 194 -6.94 -44.55 -25.11
N VAL A 195 -6.15 -45.09 -24.19
CA VAL A 195 -5.85 -46.53 -24.10
C VAL A 195 -5.86 -46.91 -22.61
N PRO A 196 -6.51 -48.04 -22.25
CA PRO A 196 -6.84 -48.46 -20.88
C PRO A 196 -5.66 -48.82 -19.97
#